data_AF-A0A090EAW5-F1
#
_entry.id   AF-A0A090EAW5-F1
#
_cell.length_a   1.000
_cell.length_b   1.000
_cell.length_c   1.000
_cell.angle_alpha   90.00
_cell.angle_beta   90.00
_cell.angle_gamma   90.00
#
_symmetry.space_group_name_H-M   'P 1'
#
loop_
_entity.id
_entity.type
_entity.pdbx_description
1 polymer ?
#
loop_
_entity_poly.entity_id
_entity_poly.type
_entity_poly.pdbx_seq_one_letter_code
_entity_poly.pdbx_strand_id
1 'polypeptide(L)'
;MRQANGLSRHADIAKAFAYGTKRWRAFNRFLYDGQLEPDNLIAERAIRGFTVGRRNWLFSGNFAAAERSAVVLSIIETCKLCGVDAEAYMADVIERIQNDWPASRWDELMPWNWVRRYEMPLPLAA
;
A
#
# COMPACT_ATOMS: atom_id res chain seq x y z
N MET A 1 12.75 -25.14 21.74
CA MET A 1 13.01 -23.89 22.49
C MET A 1 12.75 -24.15 23.96
N ARG A 2 13.75 -23.96 24.83
CA ARG A 2 13.54 -24.03 26.29
C ARG A 2 12.55 -22.94 26.68
N GLN A 3 11.52 -23.30 27.45
CA GLN A 3 10.59 -22.33 28.04
C GLN A 3 11.39 -21.32 28.88
N ALA A 4 10.87 -20.10 29.00
CA ALA A 4 11.42 -19.02 29.81
C ALA A 4 11.34 -19.33 31.32
N ASN A 5 11.98 -20.42 31.75
CA ASN A 5 12.05 -20.83 33.14
C ASN A 5 13.03 -19.88 33.85
N GLY A 6 12.47 -18.91 34.57
CA GLY A 6 13.22 -17.90 35.33
C GLY A 6 12.73 -16.47 35.15
N LEU A 7 11.85 -16.20 34.16
CA LEU A 7 11.27 -14.87 33.97
C LEU A 7 9.89 -14.78 34.61
N SER A 8 9.63 -13.69 35.33
CA SER A 8 8.28 -13.38 35.82
C SER A 8 7.32 -13.29 34.64
N ARG A 9 6.17 -13.97 34.72
CA ARG A 9 5.13 -13.98 33.66
C ARG A 9 4.65 -12.60 33.24
N HIS A 10 4.81 -11.61 34.13
CA HIS A 10 4.36 -10.23 33.93
C HIS A 10 5.43 -9.32 33.34
N ALA A 11 6.68 -9.77 33.27
CA ALA A 11 7.77 -9.01 32.68
C ALA A 11 7.55 -8.85 31.17
N ASP A 12 7.79 -7.66 30.63
CA ASP A 12 7.56 -7.38 29.21
C ASP A 12 8.44 -8.24 28.29
N ILE A 13 9.63 -8.60 28.75
CA ILE A 13 10.51 -9.54 28.05
C ILE A 13 9.88 -10.94 27.96
N ALA A 14 9.20 -11.41 29.02
CA ALA A 14 8.51 -12.69 29.00
C ALA A 14 7.34 -12.68 28.00
N LYS A 15 6.61 -11.57 27.91
CA LYS A 15 5.55 -11.38 26.91
C LYS A 15 6.11 -11.40 25.49
N ALA A 16 7.23 -10.71 25.24
CA ALA A 16 7.89 -10.69 23.94
C ALA A 16 8.36 -12.10 23.51
N PHE A 17 8.97 -12.86 24.42
CA PHE A 17 9.35 -14.26 24.16
C PHE A 17 8.12 -15.14 23.90
N ALA A 18 7.07 -15.01 24.69
CA ALA A 18 5.83 -15.76 24.49
C ALA A 18 5.18 -15.44 23.12
N TYR A 19 5.21 -14.18 22.69
CA TYR A 19 4.74 -13.76 21.38
C TYR A 19 5.59 -14.38 20.25
N GLY A 20 6.91 -14.28 20.35
CA GLY A 20 7.85 -14.84 19.38
C GLY A 20 7.69 -16.35 19.21
N THR A 21 7.68 -17.07 20.33
CA THR A 21 7.54 -18.54 20.35
C THR A 21 6.18 -19.01 19.82
N LYS A 22 5.08 -18.34 20.15
CA LYS A 22 3.75 -18.65 19.59
C LYS A 22 3.68 -18.48 18.06
N ARG A 23 4.48 -17.58 17.49
CA ARG A 23 4.50 -17.27 16.05
C ARG A 23 5.72 -17.86 15.33
N TRP A 24 6.42 -18.81 15.94
CA TRP A 24 7.68 -19.37 15.43
C TRP A 24 7.62 -19.80 13.96
N ARG A 25 6.52 -20.46 13.56
CA ARG A 25 6.31 -20.88 12.17
C ARG A 25 6.27 -19.71 11.19
N ALA A 26 5.64 -18.58 11.56
CA ALA A 26 5.60 -17.39 10.71
C ALA A 26 6.99 -16.73 10.65
N PHE A 27 7.67 -16.59 11.79
CA PHE A 27 9.01 -15.98 11.87
C PHE A 27 10.07 -16.73 11.06
N ASN A 28 9.96 -18.05 10.91
CA ASN A 28 10.94 -18.85 10.17
C ASN A 28 10.56 -19.07 8.70
N ARG A 29 9.48 -18.45 8.19
CA ARG A 29 9.00 -18.77 6.84
C ARG A 29 9.97 -18.34 5.74
N PHE A 30 10.70 -17.25 5.95
CA PHE A 30 11.76 -16.79 5.04
C PHE A 30 12.89 -17.82 4.83
N LEU A 31 13.10 -18.74 5.78
CA LEU A 31 14.08 -19.82 5.62
C LEU A 31 13.67 -20.86 4.57
N TYR A 32 12.38 -20.92 4.23
CA TYR A 32 11.81 -21.89 3.30
C TYR A 32 11.29 -21.26 2.01
N ASP A 33 11.18 -19.93 1.97
CA ASP A 33 10.68 -19.16 0.83
C ASP A 33 11.58 -17.93 0.62
N GLY A 34 12.42 -18.00 -0.41
CA GLY A 34 13.39 -16.94 -0.73
C GLY A 34 12.76 -15.67 -1.31
N GLN A 35 11.45 -15.65 -1.55
CA GLN A 35 10.71 -14.43 -1.91
C GLN A 35 10.35 -13.59 -0.68
N LEU A 36 10.48 -14.13 0.53
CA LEU A 36 10.15 -13.43 1.76
C LEU A 36 11.41 -12.85 2.42
N GLU A 37 11.31 -11.60 2.84
CA GLU A 37 12.34 -10.97 3.64
C GLU A 37 12.32 -11.49 5.09
N PRO A 38 13.49 -11.58 5.76
CA PRO A 38 13.58 -11.95 7.17
C PRO A 38 13.05 -10.85 8.11
N ASP A 39 12.90 -9.63 7.60
CA ASP A 39 12.42 -8.47 8.33
C ASP A 39 11.23 -7.80 7.63
N ASN A 40 10.62 -6.82 8.30
CA ASN A 40 9.47 -6.09 7.79
C ASN A 40 9.84 -4.68 7.30
N LEU A 41 11.11 -4.42 7.01
CA LEU A 41 11.61 -3.07 6.80
C LEU A 41 10.97 -2.39 5.59
N ILE A 42 10.70 -3.16 4.53
CA ILE A 42 10.04 -2.66 3.31
C ILE A 42 8.63 -2.17 3.64
N ALA A 43 7.84 -2.96 4.35
CA ALA A 43 6.47 -2.57 4.70
C ALA A 43 6.45 -1.40 5.71
N GLU A 44 7.37 -1.39 6.68
CA GLU A 44 7.50 -0.29 7.63
C GLU A 44 7.88 1.02 6.93
N ARG A 45 8.80 0.97 5.96
CA ARG A 45 9.15 2.13 5.13
C ARG A 45 7.97 2.60 4.29
N ALA A 46 7.23 1.67 3.68
CA ALA A 46 6.05 1.99 2.86
C ALA A 46 4.96 2.70 3.69
N ILE A 47 4.65 2.20 4.90
CA ILE A 47 3.61 2.80 5.74
C ILE A 47 4.06 4.08 6.46
N ARG A 48 5.37 4.36 6.52
CA ARG A 48 5.91 5.52 7.25
C ARG A 48 5.36 6.85 6.76
N GLY A 49 5.21 7.02 5.44
CA GLY A 49 4.63 8.24 4.86
C GLY A 49 3.22 8.50 5.39
N PHE A 50 2.40 7.45 5.46
CA PHE A 50 1.05 7.52 6.03
C PHE A 50 1.05 7.81 7.53
N THR A 51 1.90 7.13 8.31
CA THR A 51 1.90 7.31 9.77
C THR A 51 2.33 8.72 10.18
N VAL A 52 3.30 9.31 9.46
CA VAL A 52 3.68 10.72 9.63
C VAL A 52 2.57 11.65 9.14
N GLY A 53 2.02 11.39 7.96
CA GLY A 53 0.94 12.19 7.37
C GLY A 53 -0.30 12.28 8.24
N ARG A 54 -0.73 11.16 8.86
CA ARG A 54 -1.89 11.10 9.75
C ARG A 54 -1.80 12.08 10.93
N ARG A 55 -0.60 12.38 11.43
CA ARG A 55 -0.43 13.40 12.50
C ARG A 55 -0.63 14.82 11.98
N ASN A 56 -0.42 15.05 10.69
CA ASN A 56 -0.44 16.36 10.04
C ASN A 56 -1.74 16.66 9.29
N TRP A 57 -2.57 15.64 8.99
CA TRP A 57 -3.84 15.80 8.28
C TRP A 57 -4.96 16.26 9.22
N LEU A 58 -5.02 17.57 9.47
CA LEU A 58 -6.04 18.21 10.31
C LEU A 58 -7.49 18.04 9.78
N PHE A 59 -7.65 17.63 8.51
CA PHE A 59 -8.94 17.44 7.84
C PHE A 59 -9.51 16.01 7.97
N SER A 60 -8.73 15.04 8.46
CA SER A 60 -9.18 13.66 8.69
C SER A 60 -9.77 13.47 10.09
N GLY A 61 -10.83 14.21 10.40
CA GLY A 61 -11.45 14.23 11.74
C GLY A 61 -12.49 13.14 12.02
N ASN A 62 -12.89 12.35 11.02
CA ASN A 62 -13.89 11.29 11.17
C ASN A 62 -13.55 10.04 10.34
N PHE A 63 -14.22 8.92 10.64
CA PHE A 63 -13.94 7.63 10.00
C PHE A 63 -14.16 7.64 8.48
N ALA A 64 -15.24 8.28 8.01
CA ALA A 64 -15.53 8.37 6.58
C ALA A 64 -14.45 9.16 5.81
N ALA A 65 -13.90 10.23 6.42
CA ALA A 65 -12.79 10.97 5.85
C ALA A 65 -11.51 10.12 5.80
N ALA A 66 -11.26 9.30 6.81
CA ALA A 66 -10.14 8.37 6.84
C ALA A 66 -10.26 7.29 5.74
N GLU A 67 -11.47 6.74 5.53
CA GLU A 67 -11.74 5.76 4.47
C GLU A 67 -11.49 6.33 3.07
N ARG A 68 -12.02 7.52 2.78
CA ARG A 68 -11.76 8.22 1.51
C ARG A 68 -10.28 8.51 1.30
N SER A 69 -9.59 8.94 2.35
CA SER A 69 -8.14 9.18 2.31
C SER A 69 -7.38 7.90 2.00
N ALA A 70 -7.78 6.77 2.60
CA ALA A 70 -7.16 5.47 2.34
C ALA A 70 -7.32 5.03 0.88
N VAL A 71 -8.47 5.28 0.25
CA VAL A 71 -8.69 5.01 -1.18
C VAL A 71 -7.72 5.81 -2.04
N VAL A 72 -7.65 7.12 -1.84
CA VAL A 72 -6.75 8.00 -2.62
C VAL A 72 -5.29 7.61 -2.45
N LEU A 73 -4.85 7.33 -1.22
CA LEU A 73 -3.48 6.91 -0.94
C LEU A 73 -3.16 5.55 -1.58
N SER A 74 -4.11 4.62 -1.60
CA SER A 74 -3.92 3.33 -2.26
C SER A 74 -3.69 3.49 -3.77
N ILE A 75 -4.42 4.42 -4.41
CA ILE A 75 -4.21 4.76 -5.82
C ILE A 75 -2.81 5.37 -6.03
N ILE A 76 -2.41 6.33 -5.18
CA ILE A 76 -1.09 6.97 -5.26
C ILE A 76 0.04 5.96 -5.09
N GLU A 77 -0.04 5.07 -4.10
CA GLU A 77 0.99 4.04 -3.88
C GLU A 77 1.03 3.04 -5.05
N THR A 78 -0.12 2.69 -5.63
CA THR A 78 -0.15 1.86 -6.84
C THR A 78 0.53 2.56 -8.02
N CYS A 79 0.29 3.85 -8.23
CA CYS A 79 0.98 4.63 -9.28
C CYS A 79 2.49 4.63 -9.06
N LYS A 80 2.95 4.85 -7.82
CA LYS A 80 4.39 4.79 -7.48
C LYS A 80 4.99 3.42 -7.79
N LEU A 81 4.29 2.33 -7.46
CA LEU A 81 4.73 0.97 -7.77
C LEU A 81 4.82 0.70 -9.28
N CYS A 82 3.94 1.33 -10.07
CA CYS A 82 3.95 1.26 -11.53
C CYS A 82 4.89 2.27 -12.20
N GLY A 83 5.60 3.13 -11.44
CA GLY A 83 6.45 4.19 -12.00
C GLY A 83 5.67 5.31 -12.70
N VAL A 84 4.40 5.47 -12.37
CA VAL A 84 3.45 6.43 -12.96
C VAL A 84 3.34 7.68 -12.08
N ASP A 85 3.30 8.85 -12.71
CA ASP A 85 2.98 10.11 -12.02
C ASP A 85 1.52 10.10 -11.56
N ALA A 86 1.31 10.08 -10.24
CA ALA A 86 -0.01 9.89 -9.66
C ALA A 86 -0.96 11.07 -9.93
N GLU A 87 -0.42 12.30 -9.98
CA GLU A 87 -1.22 13.50 -10.25
C GLU A 87 -1.76 13.49 -11.68
N ALA A 88 -0.87 13.29 -12.67
CA ALA A 88 -1.23 13.20 -14.07
C ALA A 88 -2.19 12.03 -14.35
N TYR A 89 -1.97 10.88 -13.72
CA TYR A 89 -2.86 9.73 -13.81
C TYR A 89 -4.27 10.06 -13.30
N MET A 90 -4.39 10.60 -12.08
CA MET A 90 -5.69 10.89 -11.49
C MET A 90 -6.44 11.96 -12.28
N ALA A 91 -5.76 13.00 -12.74
CA ALA A 91 -6.38 14.04 -13.57
C ALA A 91 -6.96 13.47 -14.86
N ASP A 92 -6.17 12.69 -15.62
CA ASP A 92 -6.60 12.10 -16.88
C ASP A 92 -7.71 11.05 -16.68
N VAL A 93 -7.60 10.19 -15.67
CA VAL A 93 -8.63 9.17 -15.39
C VAL A 93 -9.95 9.81 -14.98
N ILE A 94 -9.93 10.83 -14.12
CA ILE A 94 -11.15 11.56 -13.73
C ILE A 94 -11.77 12.24 -14.96
N GLU A 95 -10.97 12.88 -15.81
CA GLU A 95 -11.45 13.50 -17.05
C GLU A 95 -12.07 12.46 -17.99
N ARG A 96 -11.45 11.30 -18.18
CA ARG A 96 -12.01 10.21 -19.01
C ARG A 96 -13.35 9.71 -18.46
N ILE A 97 -13.45 9.50 -17.15
CA ILE A 97 -14.70 9.08 -16.51
C ILE A 97 -15.80 10.15 -16.68
N GLN A 98 -15.45 11.43 -16.55
CA GLN A 98 -16.39 12.53 -16.80
C GLN A 98 -16.85 12.63 -18.26
N ASN A 99 -16.02 12.17 -19.21
CA ASN A 99 -16.34 12.08 -20.64
C ASN A 99 -16.92 10.70 -21.02
N ASP A 100 -17.72 10.10 -20.14
CA ASP A 100 -18.47 8.87 -20.38
C ASP A 100 -17.61 7.65 -20.78
N TRP A 101 -16.41 7.51 -20.21
CA TRP A 101 -15.60 6.30 -20.42
C TRP A 101 -16.40 5.03 -20.06
N PRO A 102 -16.46 4.01 -20.94
CA PRO A 102 -17.25 2.82 -20.67
C PRO A 102 -16.77 2.08 -19.43
N ALA A 103 -17.69 1.83 -18.47
CA ALA A 103 -17.37 1.07 -17.26
C ALA A 103 -16.87 -0.36 -17.54
N SER A 104 -17.20 -0.93 -18.70
CA SER A 104 -16.68 -2.21 -19.16
C SER A 104 -15.19 -2.21 -19.49
N ARG A 105 -14.59 -1.03 -19.71
CA ARG A 105 -13.18 -0.82 -20.07
C ARG A 105 -12.39 -0.17 -18.92
N TRP A 106 -12.77 -0.45 -17.67
CA TRP A 106 -12.13 0.14 -16.48
C TRP A 106 -10.67 -0.34 -16.34
N ASP A 107 -10.37 -1.53 -16.82
CA ASP A 107 -9.05 -2.17 -16.78
C ASP A 107 -8.00 -1.40 -17.59
N GLU A 108 -8.43 -0.72 -18.66
CA GLU A 108 -7.58 0.18 -19.45
C GLU A 108 -7.17 1.45 -18.70
N LEU A 109 -7.93 1.82 -17.67
CA LEU A 109 -7.62 2.96 -16.83
C LEU A 109 -6.68 2.60 -15.68
N MET A 110 -6.31 1.33 -15.49
CA MET A 110 -5.45 0.94 -14.38
C MET A 110 -4.02 1.49 -14.53
N PRO A 111 -3.29 1.78 -13.44
CA PRO A 111 -1.97 2.42 -13.52
C PRO A 111 -0.93 1.68 -14.38
N TRP A 112 -1.01 0.35 -14.46
CA TRP A 112 -0.13 -0.49 -15.28
C TRP A 112 -0.51 -0.56 -16.76
N ASN A 113 -1.72 -0.15 -17.12
CA ASN A 113 -2.22 -0.05 -18.49
C ASN A 113 -2.34 1.41 -18.96
N TRP A 114 -2.06 2.36 -18.08
CA TRP A 114 -2.27 3.77 -18.35
C TRP A 114 -1.25 4.29 -19.36
N VAL A 115 -1.77 4.77 -20.49
CA VAL A 115 -1.01 5.51 -21.50
C VAL A 115 -1.46 6.96 -21.46
N ARG A 116 -0.50 7.88 -21.33
CA ARG A 116 -0.80 9.31 -21.37
C ARG A 116 -1.46 9.67 -22.69
N ARG A 117 -2.53 10.45 -22.62
CA ARG A 117 -3.34 10.85 -23.78
C ARG A 117 -2.53 11.56 -24.87
N TYR A 118 -1.47 12.29 -24.51
CA TYR A 118 -0.57 12.97 -25.46
C TYR A 118 0.51 12.07 -26.07
N GLU A 119 0.68 10.84 -25.56
CA GLU A 119 1.57 9.82 -26.11
C GLU A 119 0.82 8.91 -27.12
N MET A 120 -0.51 9.07 -27.27
CA MET A 120 -1.22 8.45 -28.40
C MET A 120 -0.89 9.20 -29.69
N PRO A 121 -0.49 8.50 -30.78
CA PRO A 121 -0.38 9.13 -32.09
C PRO A 121 -1.74 9.74 -32.43
N LEU A 122 -1.73 11.02 -32.81
CA LEU A 122 -2.92 11.72 -33.29
C LEU A 122 -3.67 10.82 -34.28
N PRO A 123 -5.01 10.67 -34.17
CA PRO A 123 -5.75 10.02 -35.23
C PRO A 123 -5.47 10.80 -36.52
N LEU A 124 -4.87 10.13 -37.51
CA LEU A 124 -4.78 10.65 -38.86
C LEU A 124 -6.22 10.94 -39.27
N ALA A 125 -6.56 12.23 -39.35
CA ALA A 125 -7.82 12.66 -39.92
C ALA A 125 -7.93 12.03 -41.32
N ALA A 126 -8.95 11.20 -41.51
CA ALA A 126 -9.36 10.61 -42.77
C ALA A 126 -10.80 10.99 -43.03
#